data_AF-X7FA46-F1
#
_entry.id   AF-X7FA46-F1
#
_cell.length_a   1.000
_cell.length_b   1.000
_cell.length_c   1.000
_cell.angle_alpha   90.00
_cell.angle_beta   90.00
_cell.angle_gamma   90.00
#
_symmetry.space_group_name_H-M   'P 1'
#
loop_
_entity.id
_entity.type
_entity.pdbx_description
1 polymer ?
#
loop_
_entity_poly.entity_id
_entity_poly.type
_entity_poly.pdbx_seq_one_letter_code
_entity_poly.pdbx_strand_id
1 'polypeptide(L)'
;MIRITALAAAGAVSLLGSAAHAECSFENDTPVSLLSAGFEAWKAVSDAMAECGNFQAELDQEFRTKQPAAFAANPSLYALGGVANGTITPLVNEGTIRPLDDLVAEHGQHLNENQLIRIDGQVMAIGMMVNTQHLMYRADIFEDLGLEVPETWDEVLEAAAAIREAGVVDYPLGATMQTGWNLGQDFVNMFYGFGGEFVDAQNMPTLNSEAGVNALQMMKAMTEFMDPEYLVSDSTYVQQQFQQGRIAMANLWGSRAGAMDNEAESDVVGLVESAAAPKATEDGPPATTIWWDGVVVAQNIPDETAEAAFRVAMEGLDQEMVENNNDAAVWLIPGYEPTRLAQGAIATLQAQPNARAYPSTTAMGLMHTALGNGVAAFLTGDKTAEQTLEDIEAEYLTAAREAGLVDG
;
A
#
# COMPACT_ATOMS: atom_id res chain seq x y z
N MET A 1 78.92 25.82 -0.63
CA MET A 1 77.89 26.76 -1.13
C MET A 1 76.77 25.92 -1.75
N ILE A 2 75.54 26.07 -1.24
CA ILE A 2 74.23 26.00 -1.94
C ILE A 2 73.98 24.73 -2.79
N ARG A 3 73.31 23.70 -2.25
CA ARG A 3 71.86 23.36 -2.34
C ARG A 3 71.28 23.39 -3.77
N ILE A 4 70.69 22.28 -4.21
CA ILE A 4 69.24 22.14 -4.51
C ILE A 4 68.94 20.67 -4.84
N THR A 5 68.01 20.11 -4.07
CA THR A 5 67.33 18.82 -4.21
C THR A 5 66.30 18.91 -5.36
N ALA A 6 66.26 17.92 -6.24
CA ALA A 6 65.17 17.74 -7.21
C ALA A 6 64.34 16.49 -6.83
N LEU A 7 63.07 16.72 -6.50
CA LEU A 7 62.03 15.69 -6.36
C LEU A 7 61.66 15.15 -7.75
N ALA A 8 61.58 13.82 -7.88
CA ALA A 8 60.95 13.16 -9.01
C ALA A 8 59.46 12.95 -8.72
N ALA A 9 58.59 13.48 -9.58
CA ALA A 9 57.15 13.31 -9.53
C ALA A 9 56.77 11.92 -10.10
N ALA A 10 56.07 11.11 -9.32
CA ALA A 10 55.37 9.92 -9.79
C ALA A 10 53.95 10.34 -10.19
N GLY A 11 53.61 10.16 -11.47
CA GLY A 11 52.27 10.40 -11.98
C GLY A 11 51.30 9.33 -11.46
N ALA A 12 50.26 9.76 -10.74
CA ALA A 12 49.10 8.93 -10.45
C ALA A 12 48.17 8.99 -11.67
N VAL A 13 48.03 7.86 -12.37
CA VAL A 13 46.93 7.65 -13.32
C VAL A 13 45.71 7.31 -12.48
N SER A 14 44.85 8.29 -12.25
CA SER A 14 43.50 8.07 -11.72
C SER A 14 42.65 7.47 -12.83
N LEU A 15 42.42 6.16 -12.77
CA LEU A 15 41.32 5.52 -13.47
C LEU A 15 40.02 6.03 -12.81
N LEU A 16 39.46 7.11 -13.38
CA LEU A 16 38.06 7.46 -13.16
C LEU A 16 37.24 6.36 -13.82
N GLY A 17 36.76 5.41 -13.02
CA GLY A 17 35.67 4.55 -13.43
C GLY A 17 34.43 5.43 -13.58
N SER A 18 34.03 5.67 -14.82
CA SER A 18 32.68 6.12 -15.14
C SER A 18 31.75 4.96 -14.77
N ALA A 19 31.15 5.01 -13.59
CA ALA A 19 29.82 4.43 -13.42
C ALA A 19 28.96 5.18 -14.44
N ALA A 20 28.47 4.47 -15.46
CA ALA A 20 27.42 4.99 -16.30
C ALA A 20 26.18 5.08 -15.40
N HIS A 21 25.95 6.25 -14.80
CA HIS A 21 24.60 6.59 -14.37
C HIS A 21 23.80 6.72 -15.66
N ALA A 22 22.70 5.96 -15.78
CA ALA A 22 21.74 6.21 -16.85
C ALA A 22 21.35 7.69 -16.73
N GLU A 23 21.65 8.47 -17.76
CA GLU A 23 21.18 9.84 -17.83
C GLU A 23 19.68 9.75 -18.14
N CYS A 24 18.85 10.50 -17.39
CA CYS A 24 17.43 10.66 -17.69
C CYS A 24 17.22 10.87 -19.19
N SER A 25 16.16 10.27 -19.76
CA SER A 25 15.93 10.27 -21.21
C SER A 25 15.76 11.67 -21.80
N PHE A 26 15.61 12.70 -20.94
CA PHE A 26 15.60 14.10 -21.30
C PHE A 26 16.21 15.02 -20.24
N GLU A 27 16.54 16.25 -20.64
CA GLU A 27 16.99 17.30 -19.72
C GLU A 27 15.76 18.02 -19.11
N ASN A 28 15.57 17.88 -17.79
CA ASN A 28 14.50 18.57 -17.08
C ASN A 28 14.97 19.93 -16.53
N ASP A 29 14.58 21.02 -17.19
CA ASP A 29 14.84 22.39 -16.75
C ASP A 29 13.72 22.99 -15.87
N THR A 30 12.60 22.26 -15.69
CA THR A 30 11.45 22.73 -14.92
C THR A 30 11.45 22.13 -13.51
N PRO A 31 11.31 22.95 -12.45
CA PRO A 31 11.12 22.41 -11.10
C PRO A 31 9.86 21.54 -11.01
N VAL A 32 10.02 20.28 -10.62
CA VAL A 32 8.95 19.31 -10.40
C VAL A 32 9.02 18.82 -8.95
N SER A 33 7.86 18.72 -8.30
CA SER A 33 7.75 18.18 -6.94
C SER A 33 6.69 17.09 -6.83
N LEU A 34 6.96 16.08 -6.01
CA LEU A 34 6.08 14.95 -5.72
C LEU A 34 5.70 14.92 -4.23
N LEU A 35 4.43 14.67 -3.92
CA LEU A 35 3.97 14.23 -2.59
C LEU A 35 3.34 12.83 -2.70
N SER A 36 3.85 11.86 -1.95
CA SER A 36 3.34 10.48 -1.98
C SER A 36 3.49 9.77 -0.63
N ALA A 37 3.05 8.52 -0.56
CA ALA A 37 3.17 7.68 0.63
C ALA A 37 4.63 7.30 0.91
N GLY A 38 4.98 7.16 2.20
CA GLY A 38 6.32 6.75 2.62
C GLY A 38 6.56 5.24 2.62
N PHE A 39 6.86 4.62 1.48
CA PHE A 39 7.32 3.23 1.44
C PHE A 39 8.31 2.95 0.30
N GLU A 40 8.90 1.75 0.31
CA GLU A 40 10.04 1.38 -0.54
C GLU A 40 9.79 1.56 -2.03
N ALA A 41 8.63 1.14 -2.54
CA ALA A 41 8.31 1.32 -3.95
C ALA A 41 8.26 2.81 -4.38
N TRP A 42 7.65 3.68 -3.57
CA TRP A 42 7.66 5.12 -3.84
C TRP A 42 9.06 5.70 -3.72
N LYS A 43 9.91 5.17 -2.82
CA LYS A 43 11.32 5.54 -2.76
C LYS A 43 12.03 5.19 -4.07
N ALA A 44 11.92 3.95 -4.55
CA ALA A 44 12.53 3.51 -5.81
C ALA A 44 12.09 4.37 -7.01
N VAL A 45 10.78 4.58 -7.16
CA VAL A 45 10.19 5.42 -8.21
C VAL A 45 10.72 6.87 -8.11
N SER A 46 10.75 7.45 -6.91
CA SER A 46 11.20 8.83 -6.72
C SER A 46 12.71 9.03 -6.88
N ASP A 47 13.52 8.02 -6.55
CA ASP A 47 14.96 8.04 -6.75
C ASP A 47 15.28 8.02 -8.26
N ALA A 48 14.56 7.20 -9.04
CA ALA A 48 14.64 7.20 -10.51
C ALA A 48 14.19 8.54 -11.11
N MET A 49 13.07 9.12 -10.64
CA MET A 49 12.64 10.48 -11.05
C MET A 49 13.72 11.55 -10.78
N ALA A 50 14.52 11.39 -9.72
CA ALA A 50 15.55 12.35 -9.33
C ALA A 50 16.74 12.40 -10.30
N GLU A 51 16.94 11.35 -11.10
CA GLU A 51 18.01 11.29 -12.12
C GLU A 51 17.84 12.37 -13.21
N CYS A 52 16.61 12.86 -13.40
CA CYS A 52 16.31 13.95 -14.33
C CYS A 52 16.77 15.34 -13.87
N GLY A 53 17.12 15.50 -12.59
CA GLY A 53 17.40 16.81 -12.02
C GLY A 53 16.15 17.69 -11.89
N ASN A 54 16.29 18.82 -11.18
CA ASN A 54 15.19 19.74 -10.87
C ASN A 54 13.92 19.07 -10.28
N PHE A 55 14.10 17.91 -9.63
CA PHE A 55 13.04 17.13 -9.00
C PHE A 55 13.24 17.03 -7.48
N GLN A 56 12.15 17.07 -6.71
CA GLN A 56 12.15 16.80 -5.28
C GLN A 56 10.91 15.99 -4.87
N ALA A 57 11.08 14.99 -4.01
CA ALA A 57 9.98 14.20 -3.46
C ALA A 57 9.84 14.40 -1.95
N GLU A 58 8.59 14.49 -1.50
CA GLU A 58 8.19 14.32 -0.09
C GLU A 58 7.45 12.99 0.04
N LEU A 59 8.06 12.06 0.78
CA LEU A 59 7.49 10.76 1.12
C LEU A 59 7.00 10.81 2.58
N ASP A 60 5.68 10.74 2.77
CA ASP A 60 5.07 10.95 4.10
C ASP A 60 3.99 9.90 4.40
N GLN A 61 3.91 9.42 5.64
CA GLN A 61 2.82 8.54 6.08
C GLN A 61 1.48 9.28 6.15
N GLU A 62 1.52 10.57 6.46
CA GLU A 62 0.36 11.45 6.60
C GLU A 62 -0.04 12.13 5.28
N PHE A 63 0.55 11.73 4.14
CA PHE A 63 0.31 12.36 2.84
C PHE A 63 -1.18 12.49 2.51
N ARG A 64 -2.00 11.50 2.91
CA ARG A 64 -3.45 11.46 2.67
C ARG A 64 -4.18 12.68 3.23
N THR A 65 -3.72 13.21 4.36
CA THR A 65 -4.34 14.37 5.02
C THR A 65 -3.89 15.70 4.40
N LYS A 66 -2.71 15.71 3.76
CA LYS A 66 -2.09 16.90 3.17
C LYS A 66 -2.45 17.09 1.70
N GLN A 67 -2.54 15.98 0.96
CA GLN A 67 -2.59 15.97 -0.51
C GLN A 67 -3.76 16.76 -1.10
N PRO A 68 -5.02 16.63 -0.61
CA PRO A 68 -6.14 17.41 -1.17
C PRO A 68 -5.91 18.91 -1.11
N ALA A 69 -5.54 19.44 0.06
CA ALA A 69 -5.28 20.87 0.24
C ALA A 69 -4.06 21.35 -0.58
N ALA A 70 -3.04 20.50 -0.69
CA ALA A 70 -1.84 20.83 -1.47
C ALA A 70 -2.14 20.95 -2.97
N PHE A 71 -3.01 20.10 -3.51
CA PHE A 71 -3.44 20.11 -4.91
C PHE A 71 -4.48 21.19 -5.22
N ALA A 72 -5.33 21.53 -4.24
CA ALA A 72 -6.30 22.61 -4.36
C ALA A 72 -5.67 24.02 -4.36
N ALA A 73 -4.42 24.15 -3.91
CA ALA A 73 -3.68 25.41 -3.98
C ALA A 73 -3.51 25.90 -5.44
N ASN A 74 -3.31 27.22 -5.61
CA ASN A 74 -3.13 27.83 -6.93
C ASN A 74 -1.94 28.82 -6.92
N PRO A 75 -0.79 28.47 -7.54
CA PRO A 75 -0.52 27.16 -8.15
C PRO A 75 -0.49 26.04 -7.10
N SER A 76 -0.70 24.79 -7.55
CA SER A 76 -0.56 23.59 -6.70
C SER A 76 0.81 23.57 -6.02
N LEU A 77 0.87 23.09 -4.78
CA LEU A 77 2.14 22.99 -4.04
C LEU A 77 3.04 21.86 -4.57
N TYR A 78 2.44 20.84 -5.19
CA TYR A 78 3.15 19.73 -5.84
C TYR A 78 2.65 19.56 -7.28
N ALA A 79 3.57 19.27 -8.20
CA ALA A 79 3.22 18.99 -9.59
C ALA A 79 2.73 17.55 -9.77
N LEU A 80 3.32 16.61 -9.02
CA LEU A 80 2.98 15.19 -9.00
C LEU A 80 2.43 14.77 -7.64
N GLY A 81 1.55 13.77 -7.68
CA GLY A 81 0.99 13.16 -6.48
C GLY A 81 1.02 11.64 -6.60
N GLY A 82 1.48 10.96 -5.57
CA GLY A 82 1.26 9.53 -5.43
C GLY A 82 -0.12 9.27 -4.86
N VAL A 83 -0.91 8.43 -5.51
CA VAL A 83 -2.27 8.09 -5.11
C VAL A 83 -2.48 6.58 -5.09
N ALA A 84 -3.53 6.18 -4.39
CA ALA A 84 -4.13 4.85 -4.44
C ALA A 84 -5.66 4.98 -4.59
N ASN A 85 -6.39 3.86 -4.65
CA ASN A 85 -7.86 3.83 -4.80
C ASN A 85 -8.59 4.85 -3.89
N GLY A 86 -8.25 4.90 -2.61
CA GLY A 86 -8.92 5.78 -1.65
C GLY A 86 -8.53 7.26 -1.78
N THR A 87 -7.31 7.58 -2.26
CA THR A 87 -6.77 8.95 -2.23
C THR A 87 -6.94 9.68 -3.55
N ILE A 88 -7.18 8.97 -4.66
CA ILE A 88 -7.52 9.61 -5.93
C ILE A 88 -8.92 10.24 -5.90
N THR A 89 -9.86 9.65 -5.16
CA THR A 89 -11.28 10.05 -5.17
C THR A 89 -11.49 11.52 -4.79
N PRO A 90 -10.93 12.05 -3.67
CA PRO A 90 -11.07 13.47 -3.34
C PRO A 90 -10.52 14.41 -4.42
N LEU A 91 -9.40 14.05 -5.05
CA LEU A 91 -8.76 14.88 -6.07
C LEU A 91 -9.58 14.96 -7.36
N VAL A 92 -10.17 13.85 -7.77
CA VAL A 92 -11.10 13.80 -8.91
C VAL A 92 -12.35 14.64 -8.60
N ASN A 93 -12.95 14.44 -7.43
CA ASN A 93 -14.17 15.15 -7.03
C ASN A 93 -13.98 16.67 -6.97
N GLU A 94 -12.81 17.14 -6.52
CA GLU A 94 -12.49 18.57 -6.49
C GLU A 94 -11.95 19.11 -7.83
N GLY A 95 -11.70 18.24 -8.81
CA GLY A 95 -11.13 18.62 -10.10
C GLY A 95 -9.71 19.17 -9.99
N THR A 96 -8.93 18.70 -9.02
CA THR A 96 -7.57 19.21 -8.74
C THR A 96 -6.46 18.41 -9.42
N ILE A 97 -6.82 17.34 -10.14
CA ILE A 97 -5.93 16.58 -11.02
C ILE A 97 -6.42 16.63 -12.46
N ARG A 98 -5.49 16.58 -13.41
CA ARG A 98 -5.81 16.69 -14.82
C ARG A 98 -5.95 15.33 -15.50
N PRO A 99 -6.80 15.21 -16.54
CA PRO A 99 -6.73 14.10 -17.48
C PRO A 99 -5.35 14.00 -18.13
N LEU A 100 -4.86 12.78 -18.31
CA LEU A 100 -3.53 12.47 -18.82
C LEU A 100 -3.56 11.96 -20.26
N ASP A 101 -4.73 11.87 -20.91
CA ASP A 101 -4.86 11.27 -22.25
C ASP A 101 -3.91 11.89 -23.29
N ASP A 102 -3.80 13.22 -23.34
CA ASP A 102 -2.90 13.92 -24.27
C ASP A 102 -1.42 13.68 -23.93
N LEU A 103 -1.09 13.70 -22.63
CA LEU A 103 0.28 13.45 -22.14
C LEU A 103 0.71 12.00 -22.40
N VAL A 104 -0.19 11.04 -22.23
CA VAL A 104 0.03 9.62 -22.55
C VAL A 104 0.21 9.44 -24.05
N ALA A 105 -0.59 10.11 -24.88
CA ALA A 105 -0.45 10.02 -26.33
C ALA A 105 0.92 10.54 -26.82
N GLU A 106 1.44 11.60 -26.19
CA GLU A 106 2.69 12.24 -26.57
C GLU A 106 3.95 11.60 -25.95
N HIS A 107 3.88 11.16 -24.68
CA HIS A 107 5.05 10.73 -23.90
C HIS A 107 4.92 9.35 -23.25
N GLY A 108 3.76 8.69 -23.34
CA GLY A 108 3.44 7.46 -22.59
C GLY A 108 3.48 6.16 -23.40
N GLN A 109 4.18 6.09 -24.54
CA GLN A 109 4.08 4.95 -25.47
C GLN A 109 4.65 3.62 -24.94
N HIS A 110 5.40 3.66 -23.84
CA HIS A 110 5.93 2.49 -23.16
C HIS A 110 4.97 1.90 -22.11
N LEU A 111 3.89 2.63 -21.77
CA LEU A 111 2.93 2.20 -20.76
C LEU A 111 2.06 1.04 -21.27
N ASN A 112 1.79 0.09 -20.38
CA ASN A 112 0.83 -0.98 -20.61
C ASN A 112 -0.60 -0.51 -20.31
N GLU A 113 -1.63 -1.12 -20.93
CA GLU A 113 -3.03 -0.74 -20.69
C GLU A 113 -3.45 -0.91 -19.22
N ASN A 114 -2.91 -1.90 -18.50
CA ASN A 114 -3.18 -2.12 -17.08
C ASN A 114 -2.57 -1.04 -16.17
N GLN A 115 -1.71 -0.16 -16.68
CA GLN A 115 -1.23 1.03 -15.97
C GLN A 115 -2.16 2.23 -16.17
N LEU A 116 -3.03 2.23 -17.17
CA LEU A 116 -3.90 3.37 -17.47
C LEU A 116 -5.15 3.34 -16.59
N ILE A 117 -5.12 4.06 -15.47
CA ILE A 117 -6.26 4.14 -14.55
C ILE A 117 -7.28 5.11 -15.14
N ARG A 118 -8.43 4.56 -15.57
CA ARG A 118 -9.49 5.32 -16.21
C ARG A 118 -10.63 5.63 -15.26
N ILE A 119 -11.01 6.91 -15.15
CA ILE A 119 -12.19 7.38 -14.44
C ILE A 119 -13.03 8.20 -15.42
N ASP A 120 -14.31 7.88 -15.53
CA ASP A 120 -15.23 8.48 -16.50
C ASP A 120 -14.72 8.44 -17.97
N GLY A 121 -13.95 7.41 -18.30
CA GLY A 121 -13.39 7.18 -19.63
C GLY A 121 -12.09 7.91 -19.94
N GLN A 122 -11.60 8.75 -19.02
CA GLN A 122 -10.34 9.51 -19.16
C GLN A 122 -9.22 8.85 -18.35
N VAL A 123 -7.98 8.91 -18.83
CA VAL A 123 -6.83 8.46 -18.01
C VAL A 123 -6.60 9.50 -16.93
N MET A 124 -6.82 9.15 -15.66
CA MET A 124 -6.67 10.07 -14.53
C MET A 124 -5.43 9.80 -13.69
N ALA A 125 -4.84 8.60 -13.79
CA ALA A 125 -3.57 8.25 -13.14
C ALA A 125 -2.82 7.19 -13.95
N ILE A 126 -1.50 7.13 -13.73
CA ILE A 126 -0.66 6.03 -14.23
C ILE A 126 -0.30 5.13 -13.06
N GLY A 127 -0.84 3.91 -13.06
CA GLY A 127 -0.57 2.87 -12.07
C GLY A 127 0.85 2.35 -12.17
N MET A 128 1.51 2.21 -11.02
CA MET A 128 2.87 1.69 -10.90
C MET A 128 2.91 0.26 -10.37
N MET A 129 2.00 -0.08 -9.45
CA MET A 129 1.98 -1.39 -8.78
C MET A 129 0.57 -1.78 -8.37
N VAL A 130 0.38 -3.06 -8.10
CA VAL A 130 -0.77 -3.60 -7.37
C VAL A 130 -0.33 -4.00 -5.97
N ASN A 131 -1.26 -3.95 -5.02
CA ASN A 131 -1.00 -4.32 -3.64
C ASN A 131 -2.21 -5.02 -3.04
N THR A 132 -1.95 -6.02 -2.22
CA THR A 132 -2.94 -6.73 -1.40
C THR A 132 -2.28 -7.06 -0.07
N GLN A 133 -3.08 -7.15 0.99
CA GLN A 133 -2.63 -7.94 2.13
C GLN A 133 -2.71 -9.42 1.76
N HIS A 134 -1.73 -10.19 2.20
CA HIS A 134 -1.65 -11.64 2.03
C HIS A 134 -0.91 -12.27 3.20
N LEU A 135 -1.00 -13.60 3.35
CA LEU A 135 -0.38 -14.28 4.48
C LEU A 135 1.13 -14.38 4.27
N MET A 136 1.89 -13.87 5.23
CA MET A 136 3.31 -14.14 5.41
C MET A 136 3.47 -15.06 6.62
N TYR A 137 4.33 -16.08 6.53
CA TYR A 137 4.53 -17.04 7.61
C TYR A 137 5.98 -17.54 7.69
N ARG A 138 6.41 -17.92 8.90
CA ARG A 138 7.71 -18.54 9.17
C ARG A 138 7.70 -20.00 8.75
N ALA A 139 8.24 -20.30 7.58
CA ALA A 139 8.23 -21.65 7.01
C ALA A 139 9.01 -22.65 7.87
N ASP A 140 10.09 -22.22 8.53
CA ASP A 140 10.85 -23.02 9.47
C ASP A 140 10.03 -23.44 10.70
N ILE A 141 9.24 -22.51 11.26
CA ILE A 141 8.34 -22.83 12.39
C ILE A 141 7.25 -23.79 11.95
N PHE A 142 6.70 -23.59 10.76
CA PHE A 142 5.67 -24.47 10.21
C PHE A 142 6.19 -25.88 9.97
N GLU A 143 7.38 -26.02 9.38
CA GLU A 143 8.03 -27.32 9.15
C GLU A 143 8.35 -28.03 10.47
N ASP A 144 8.94 -27.34 11.45
CA ASP A 144 9.31 -27.90 12.75
C ASP A 144 8.09 -28.39 13.55
N LEU A 145 6.96 -27.70 13.42
CA LEU A 145 5.71 -28.04 14.10
C LEU A 145 4.79 -28.97 13.27
N GLY A 146 5.13 -29.24 12.01
CA GLY A 146 4.30 -30.03 11.10
C GLY A 146 2.95 -29.38 10.78
N LEU A 147 2.94 -28.05 10.65
CA LEU A 147 1.74 -27.28 10.32
C LEU A 147 1.58 -27.16 8.79
N GLU A 148 0.35 -27.29 8.34
CA GLU A 148 -0.03 -26.94 6.96
C GLU A 148 -0.21 -25.42 6.84
N VAL A 149 -0.01 -24.88 5.64
CA VAL A 149 -0.23 -23.45 5.37
C VAL A 149 -1.74 -23.16 5.38
N PRO A 150 -2.23 -22.25 6.24
CA PRO A 150 -3.67 -22.02 6.38
C PRO A 150 -4.24 -21.27 5.17
N GLU A 151 -5.40 -21.71 4.70
CA GLU A 151 -6.16 -21.09 3.61
C GLU A 151 -7.34 -20.26 4.12
N THR A 152 -7.75 -20.47 5.36
CA THR A 152 -8.86 -19.78 6.01
C THR A 152 -8.44 -19.11 7.32
N TRP A 153 -9.19 -18.10 7.74
CA TRP A 153 -8.93 -17.45 9.02
C TRP A 153 -9.11 -18.38 10.23
N ASP A 154 -10.03 -19.35 10.17
CA ASP A 154 -10.17 -20.36 11.22
C ASP A 154 -8.89 -21.21 11.34
N GLU A 155 -8.32 -21.65 10.21
CA GLU A 155 -7.04 -22.37 10.20
C GLU A 155 -5.87 -21.50 10.65
N VAL A 156 -5.89 -20.19 10.38
CA VAL A 156 -4.90 -19.25 10.95
C VAL A 156 -4.98 -19.24 12.48
N LEU A 157 -6.18 -19.21 13.06
CA LEU A 157 -6.34 -19.25 14.53
C LEU A 157 -5.90 -20.60 15.11
N GLU A 158 -6.15 -21.71 14.40
CA GLU A 158 -5.66 -23.04 14.80
C GLU A 158 -4.13 -23.12 14.77
N ALA A 159 -3.49 -22.66 13.69
CA ALA A 159 -2.04 -22.58 13.58
C ALA A 159 -1.45 -21.66 14.66
N ALA A 160 -2.09 -20.52 14.92
CA ALA A 160 -1.68 -19.58 15.96
C ALA A 160 -1.74 -20.20 17.36
N ALA A 161 -2.75 -21.02 17.64
CA ALA A 161 -2.87 -21.76 18.90
C ALA A 161 -1.75 -22.79 19.07
N ALA A 162 -1.42 -23.56 18.03
CA ALA A 162 -0.33 -24.52 18.05
C ALA A 162 1.03 -23.83 18.27
N ILE A 163 1.28 -22.71 17.58
CA ILE A 163 2.50 -21.92 17.73
C ILE A 163 2.61 -21.34 19.15
N ARG A 164 1.49 -20.86 19.72
CA ARG A 164 1.44 -20.36 21.10
C ARG A 164 1.77 -21.46 22.11
N GLU A 165 1.24 -22.67 21.92
CA GLU A 165 1.52 -23.82 22.78
C GLU A 165 3.00 -24.23 22.71
N ALA A 166 3.61 -24.15 21.54
CA ALA A 166 5.03 -24.41 21.34
C ALA A 166 5.94 -23.35 21.99
N GLY A 167 5.47 -22.10 22.09
CA GLY A 167 6.18 -21.00 22.75
C GLY A 167 7.47 -20.58 22.03
N VAL A 168 7.48 -20.70 20.70
CA VAL A 168 8.67 -20.44 19.85
C VAL A 168 8.82 -18.98 19.42
N VAL A 169 7.78 -18.16 19.61
CA VAL A 169 7.73 -16.72 19.34
C VAL A 169 6.98 -16.00 20.44
N ASP A 170 7.12 -14.67 20.54
CA ASP A 170 6.41 -13.85 21.52
C ASP A 170 4.89 -13.87 21.27
N TYR A 171 4.49 -13.66 20.02
CA TYR A 171 3.09 -13.63 19.59
C TYR A 171 2.92 -14.42 18.29
N PRO A 172 1.99 -15.39 18.20
CA PRO A 172 1.85 -16.15 16.95
C PRO A 172 1.46 -15.32 15.73
N LEU A 173 0.67 -14.26 15.91
CA LEU A 173 0.04 -13.50 14.83
C LEU A 173 0.32 -11.99 14.96
N GLY A 174 0.70 -11.35 13.85
CA GLY A 174 0.70 -9.91 13.67
C GLY A 174 -0.42 -9.45 12.73
N ALA A 175 -1.00 -8.29 13.00
CA ALA A 175 -1.99 -7.63 12.13
C ALA A 175 -1.99 -6.11 12.35
N THR A 176 -2.44 -5.37 11.35
CA THR A 176 -2.41 -3.90 11.35
C THR A 176 -3.62 -3.31 12.03
N MET A 177 -3.68 -3.42 13.36
CA MET A 177 -4.86 -3.04 14.16
C MET A 177 -4.81 -1.60 14.71
N GLN A 178 -3.87 -0.74 14.29
CA GLN A 178 -3.82 0.64 14.76
C GLN A 178 -5.17 1.36 14.54
N THR A 179 -5.67 2.00 15.59
CA THR A 179 -6.92 2.78 15.55
C THR A 179 -6.90 3.81 14.41
N GLY A 180 -8.05 4.01 13.74
CA GLY A 180 -8.15 4.83 12.54
C GLY A 180 -8.07 3.97 11.28
N TRP A 181 -7.29 4.43 10.29
CA TRP A 181 -7.30 3.84 8.94
C TRP A 181 -6.93 2.35 8.92
N ASN A 182 -5.90 1.92 9.66
CA ASN A 182 -5.49 0.51 9.65
C ASN A 182 -6.58 -0.41 10.19
N LEU A 183 -7.18 -0.06 11.33
CA LEU A 183 -8.27 -0.83 11.92
C LEU A 183 -9.52 -0.84 11.03
N GLY A 184 -9.86 0.29 10.42
CA GLY A 184 -10.95 0.38 9.45
C GLY A 184 -10.70 -0.52 8.23
N GLN A 185 -9.47 -0.55 7.74
CA GLN A 185 -9.07 -1.37 6.60
C GLN A 185 -9.14 -2.88 6.88
N ASP A 186 -8.70 -3.33 8.05
CA ASP A 186 -8.81 -4.76 8.38
C ASP A 186 -10.27 -5.20 8.57
N PHE A 187 -11.14 -4.31 9.09
CA PHE A 187 -12.59 -4.55 9.05
C PHE A 187 -13.10 -4.66 7.61
N VAL A 188 -12.72 -3.73 6.73
CA VAL A 188 -13.14 -3.73 5.32
C VAL A 188 -12.83 -5.06 4.66
N ASN A 189 -11.63 -5.58 4.90
CA ASN A 189 -11.16 -6.85 4.38
C ASN A 189 -11.99 -8.04 4.90
N MET A 190 -12.23 -8.12 6.21
CA MET A 190 -13.07 -9.18 6.79
C MET A 190 -14.51 -9.11 6.31
N PHE A 191 -15.09 -7.91 6.28
CA PHE A 191 -16.48 -7.72 5.88
C PHE A 191 -16.73 -8.16 4.44
N TYR A 192 -15.82 -7.85 3.52
CA TYR A 192 -15.87 -8.40 2.16
C TYR A 192 -15.64 -9.90 2.12
N GLY A 193 -14.72 -10.44 2.92
CA GLY A 193 -14.51 -11.89 3.03
C GLY A 193 -15.78 -12.64 3.46
N PHE A 194 -16.59 -12.03 4.32
CA PHE A 194 -17.91 -12.55 4.73
C PHE A 194 -19.04 -12.20 3.77
N GLY A 195 -18.74 -11.60 2.61
CA GLY A 195 -19.72 -11.29 1.56
C GLY A 195 -20.56 -10.04 1.79
N GLY A 196 -20.13 -9.15 2.70
CA GLY A 196 -20.78 -7.88 2.97
C GLY A 196 -20.72 -6.90 1.81
N GLU A 197 -21.69 -5.98 1.78
CA GLU A 197 -21.66 -4.78 0.95
C GLU A 197 -21.72 -3.57 1.88
N PHE A 198 -20.98 -2.49 1.60
CA PHE A 198 -20.87 -1.36 2.52
C PHE A 198 -22.11 -0.46 2.50
N VAL A 199 -22.61 -0.20 1.30
CA VAL A 199 -23.75 0.67 1.06
C VAL A 199 -24.62 0.09 -0.06
N ASP A 200 -25.91 0.36 -0.02
CA ASP A 200 -26.83 0.01 -1.09
C ASP A 200 -26.82 1.06 -2.23
N ALA A 201 -27.70 0.85 -3.22
CA ALA A 201 -27.82 1.74 -4.37
C ALA A 201 -28.37 3.15 -4.03
N GLN A 202 -28.80 3.38 -2.79
CA GLN A 202 -29.24 4.67 -2.26
C GLN A 202 -28.19 5.28 -1.31
N ASN A 203 -26.97 4.74 -1.27
CA ASN A 203 -25.91 5.09 -0.33
C ASN A 203 -26.28 4.85 1.14
N MET A 204 -27.31 4.05 1.44
CA MET A 204 -27.64 3.66 2.82
C MET A 204 -26.67 2.56 3.27
N PRO A 205 -26.15 2.62 4.50
CA PRO A 205 -25.18 1.64 4.97
C PRO A 205 -25.84 0.28 5.25
N THR A 206 -25.04 -0.78 5.12
CA THR A 206 -25.49 -2.17 5.29
C THR A 206 -24.54 -3.00 6.17
N LEU A 207 -23.82 -2.33 7.07
CA LEU A 207 -22.86 -2.94 7.98
C LEU A 207 -23.51 -3.76 9.08
N ASN A 208 -24.63 -3.28 9.65
CA ASN A 208 -25.34 -3.97 10.74
C ASN A 208 -26.08 -5.20 10.20
N SER A 209 -25.29 -6.24 9.97
CA SER A 209 -25.64 -7.47 9.29
C SER A 209 -24.84 -8.63 9.90
N GLU A 210 -25.22 -9.87 9.55
CA GLU A 210 -24.48 -11.07 9.96
C GLU A 210 -23.00 -11.00 9.52
N ALA A 211 -22.72 -10.51 8.30
CA ALA A 211 -21.36 -10.32 7.81
C ALA A 211 -20.57 -9.30 8.66
N GLY A 212 -21.21 -8.22 9.10
CA GLY A 212 -20.57 -7.21 9.95
C GLY A 212 -20.26 -7.75 11.34
N VAL A 213 -21.18 -8.52 11.93
CA VAL A 213 -20.95 -9.17 13.22
C VAL A 213 -19.82 -10.20 13.09
N ASN A 214 -19.84 -11.04 12.06
CA ASN A 214 -18.79 -12.04 11.83
C ASN A 214 -17.41 -11.39 11.61
N ALA A 215 -17.35 -10.26 10.89
CA ALA A 215 -16.12 -9.49 10.72
C ALA A 215 -15.56 -9.03 12.07
N LEU A 216 -16.39 -8.41 12.92
CA LEU A 216 -15.98 -8.00 14.26
C LEU A 216 -15.49 -9.19 15.10
N GLN A 217 -16.25 -10.29 15.12
CA GLN A 217 -15.90 -11.46 15.92
C GLN A 217 -14.58 -12.10 15.47
N MET A 218 -14.34 -12.20 14.15
CA MET A 218 -13.07 -12.71 13.62
C MET A 218 -11.91 -11.82 14.02
N MET A 219 -12.04 -10.50 13.85
CA MET A 219 -11.02 -9.53 14.30
C MET A 219 -10.76 -9.66 15.81
N LYS A 220 -11.79 -9.85 16.62
CA LYS A 220 -11.65 -10.06 18.07
C LYS A 220 -10.93 -11.36 18.40
N ALA A 221 -11.24 -12.45 17.71
CA ALA A 221 -10.59 -13.74 17.90
C ALA A 221 -9.08 -13.67 17.59
N MET A 222 -8.70 -12.94 16.52
CA MET A 222 -7.29 -12.70 16.20
C MET A 222 -6.52 -12.07 17.36
N THR A 223 -7.14 -11.14 18.11
CA THR A 223 -6.46 -10.44 19.22
C THR A 223 -5.93 -11.35 20.33
N GLU A 224 -6.43 -12.58 20.46
CA GLU A 224 -5.93 -13.55 21.45
C GLU A 224 -4.51 -14.08 21.15
N PHE A 225 -4.03 -13.87 19.93
CA PHE A 225 -2.73 -14.37 19.44
C PHE A 225 -1.77 -13.24 19.05
N MET A 226 -2.15 -11.99 19.31
CA MET A 226 -1.39 -10.80 18.95
C MET A 226 -0.68 -10.19 20.17
N ASP A 227 0.21 -9.25 19.88
CA ASP A 227 0.70 -8.32 20.91
C ASP A 227 -0.50 -7.61 21.58
N PRO A 228 -0.62 -7.61 22.93
CA PRO A 228 -1.70 -6.93 23.64
C PRO A 228 -1.83 -5.44 23.32
N GLU A 229 -0.77 -4.79 22.83
CA GLU A 229 -0.78 -3.39 22.37
C GLU A 229 -1.22 -3.25 20.89
N TYR A 230 -1.95 -4.22 20.34
CA TYR A 230 -2.35 -4.25 18.92
C TYR A 230 -3.04 -2.97 18.42
N LEU A 231 -3.73 -2.18 19.25
CA LEU A 231 -4.39 -0.94 18.83
C LEU A 231 -3.44 0.21 18.45
N VAL A 232 -2.12 0.03 18.60
CA VAL A 232 -1.07 0.93 18.06
C VAL A 232 -0.23 0.27 16.96
N SER A 233 -0.62 -0.92 16.50
CA SER A 233 0.12 -1.73 15.52
C SER A 233 -0.17 -1.26 14.09
N ASP A 234 0.64 -0.35 13.55
CA ASP A 234 0.66 -0.06 12.12
C ASP A 234 1.44 -1.12 11.32
N SER A 235 1.45 -0.97 9.99
CA SER A 235 2.19 -1.88 9.11
C SER A 235 3.70 -1.90 9.37
N THR A 236 4.29 -0.80 9.84
CA THR A 236 5.73 -0.71 10.11
C THR A 236 6.07 -1.46 11.39
N TYR A 237 5.22 -1.33 12.41
CA TYR A 237 5.33 -2.06 13.66
C TYR A 237 5.23 -3.57 13.44
N VAL A 238 4.23 -4.04 12.68
CA VAL A 238 4.09 -5.47 12.35
C VAL A 238 5.28 -5.98 11.54
N GLN A 239 5.75 -5.21 10.56
CA GLN A 239 6.95 -5.54 9.78
C GLN A 239 8.16 -5.74 10.71
N GLN A 240 8.39 -4.83 11.64
CA GLN A 240 9.51 -4.92 12.59
C GLN A 240 9.37 -6.09 13.55
N GLN A 241 8.16 -6.39 14.04
CA GLN A 241 7.92 -7.58 14.85
C GLN A 241 8.30 -8.87 14.10
N PHE A 242 7.96 -8.94 12.81
CA PHE A 242 8.29 -10.09 11.97
C PHE A 242 9.80 -10.20 11.73
N GLN A 243 10.44 -9.10 11.31
CA GLN A 243 11.89 -9.02 11.08
C GLN A 243 12.68 -9.47 12.32
N GLN A 244 12.22 -9.14 13.52
CA GLN A 244 12.85 -9.51 14.80
C GLN A 244 12.49 -10.93 15.28
N GLY A 245 11.78 -11.72 14.48
CA GLY A 245 11.36 -13.07 14.82
C GLY A 245 10.37 -13.14 15.99
N ARG A 246 9.68 -12.04 16.33
CA ARG A 246 8.73 -11.98 17.44
C ARG A 246 7.36 -12.54 17.09
N ILE A 247 7.07 -12.65 15.79
CA ILE A 247 5.85 -13.26 15.26
C ILE A 247 6.15 -14.35 14.24
N ALA A 248 5.19 -15.28 14.09
CA ALA A 248 5.30 -16.40 13.16
C ALA A 248 4.42 -16.23 11.91
N MET A 249 3.33 -15.45 12.00
CA MET A 249 2.42 -15.18 10.90
C MET A 249 1.98 -13.72 10.91
N ALA A 250 1.69 -13.17 9.73
CA ALA A 250 0.98 -11.90 9.58
C ALA A 250 0.21 -11.86 8.27
N ASN A 251 -1.00 -11.28 8.28
CA ASN A 251 -1.64 -10.85 7.05
C ASN A 251 -1.22 -9.40 6.78
N LEU A 252 -0.26 -9.21 5.86
CA LEU A 252 0.44 -7.94 5.69
C LEU A 252 0.49 -7.53 4.21
N TRP A 253 0.65 -6.23 3.95
CA TRP A 253 0.76 -5.68 2.61
C TRP A 253 1.94 -6.26 1.83
N GLY A 254 1.73 -6.57 0.55
CA GLY A 254 2.77 -6.91 -0.44
C GLY A 254 4.00 -6.03 -0.35
N SER A 255 3.80 -4.72 -0.25
CA SER A 255 4.87 -3.72 -0.14
C SER A 255 5.71 -3.77 1.13
N ARG A 256 5.43 -4.69 2.06
CA ARG A 256 6.23 -4.93 3.28
C ARG A 256 7.08 -6.18 3.18
N ALA A 257 6.89 -6.97 2.12
CA ALA A 257 7.49 -8.30 2.01
C ALA A 257 9.00 -8.22 1.82
N GLY A 258 9.50 -7.38 0.89
CA GLY A 258 10.93 -7.26 0.57
C GLY A 258 11.81 -7.03 1.81
N ALA A 259 11.33 -6.24 2.77
CA ALA A 259 12.04 -5.96 4.02
C ALA A 259 12.32 -7.21 4.90
N MET A 260 11.60 -8.33 4.70
CA MET A 260 11.86 -9.58 5.42
C MET A 260 13.21 -10.21 5.05
N ASP A 261 13.69 -9.98 3.83
CA ASP A 261 14.96 -10.52 3.32
C ASP A 261 16.09 -9.49 3.33
N ASN A 262 15.91 -8.34 3.99
CA ASN A 262 16.97 -7.36 4.18
C ASN A 262 17.92 -7.79 5.32
N GLU A 263 19.12 -8.27 4.96
CA GLU A 263 20.17 -8.72 5.90
C GLU A 263 20.60 -7.68 6.94
N ALA A 264 20.42 -6.39 6.67
CA ALA A 264 20.78 -5.33 7.61
C ALA A 264 19.72 -5.09 8.70
N GLU A 265 18.49 -5.55 8.48
CA GLU A 265 17.31 -5.19 9.28
C GLU A 265 16.55 -6.41 9.83
N SER A 266 16.73 -7.60 9.24
CA SER A 266 15.93 -8.79 9.53
C SER A 266 16.75 -9.94 10.09
N ASP A 267 16.27 -10.54 11.18
CA ASP A 267 16.80 -11.76 11.78
C ASP A 267 16.21 -13.04 11.16
N VAL A 268 15.25 -12.90 10.23
CA VAL A 268 14.48 -14.00 9.63
C VAL A 268 14.67 -14.12 8.11
N VAL A 269 15.78 -13.60 7.59
CA VAL A 269 16.12 -13.65 6.16
C VAL A 269 16.06 -15.09 5.63
N GLY A 270 15.32 -15.29 4.55
CA GLY A 270 15.14 -16.58 3.89
C GLY A 270 14.25 -17.56 4.65
N LEU A 271 13.65 -17.17 5.78
CA LEU A 271 12.78 -18.04 6.59
C LEU A 271 11.28 -17.73 6.41
N VAL A 272 10.94 -16.59 5.81
CA VAL A 272 9.55 -16.14 5.64
C VAL A 272 9.05 -16.51 4.26
N GLU A 273 7.99 -17.30 4.15
CA GLU A 273 7.28 -17.58 2.89
C GLU A 273 5.95 -16.81 2.83
N SER A 274 5.35 -16.78 1.64
CA SER A 274 4.07 -16.10 1.41
C SER A 274 3.01 -17.03 0.81
N ALA A 275 1.75 -16.82 1.18
CA ALA A 275 0.58 -17.51 0.66
C ALA A 275 -0.56 -16.51 0.43
N ALA A 276 -1.64 -16.93 -0.24
CA ALA A 276 -2.80 -16.07 -0.47
C ALA A 276 -3.35 -15.51 0.85
N ALA A 277 -4.02 -14.36 0.81
CA ALA A 277 -4.79 -13.89 1.96
C ALA A 277 -5.79 -14.98 2.38
N PRO A 278 -5.90 -15.27 3.69
CA PRO A 278 -6.85 -16.28 4.14
C PRO A 278 -8.28 -15.86 3.80
N LYS A 279 -9.10 -16.84 3.42
CA LYS A 279 -10.54 -16.61 3.19
C LYS A 279 -11.26 -16.53 4.53
N ALA A 280 -12.29 -15.69 4.61
CA ALA A 280 -13.17 -15.66 5.79
C ALA A 280 -14.26 -16.74 5.73
N THR A 281 -14.54 -17.29 4.56
CA THR A 281 -15.47 -18.41 4.34
C THR A 281 -14.89 -19.37 3.30
N GLU A 282 -15.22 -20.66 3.38
CA GLU A 282 -14.63 -21.71 2.53
C GLU A 282 -14.75 -21.42 1.02
N ASP A 283 -15.93 -20.96 0.59
CA ASP A 283 -16.27 -20.63 -0.81
C ASP A 283 -16.13 -19.13 -1.14
N GLY A 284 -15.71 -18.32 -0.17
CA GLY A 284 -15.58 -16.87 -0.32
C GLY A 284 -14.29 -16.45 -1.02
N PRO A 285 -14.19 -15.18 -1.43
CA PRO A 285 -12.92 -14.64 -1.90
C PRO A 285 -11.92 -14.55 -0.75
N PRO A 286 -10.62 -14.42 -1.04
CA PRO A 286 -9.65 -14.01 -0.03
C PRO A 286 -10.16 -12.77 0.73
N ALA A 287 -10.05 -12.76 2.07
CA ALA A 287 -10.53 -11.66 2.91
C ALA A 287 -9.53 -10.50 2.89
N THR A 288 -9.49 -9.81 1.74
CA THR A 288 -8.59 -8.69 1.46
C THR A 288 -9.17 -7.86 0.32
N THR A 289 -8.60 -6.68 0.10
CA THR A 289 -8.94 -5.81 -1.01
C THR A 289 -7.75 -5.61 -1.94
N ILE A 290 -8.03 -5.47 -3.23
CA ILE A 290 -7.04 -5.14 -4.26
C ILE A 290 -6.88 -3.63 -4.31
N TRP A 291 -5.62 -3.21 -4.20
CA TRP A 291 -5.18 -1.84 -4.31
C TRP A 291 -4.23 -1.69 -5.48
N TRP A 292 -4.13 -0.46 -5.96
CA TRP A 292 -3.06 -0.03 -6.82
C TRP A 292 -2.51 1.29 -6.28
N ASP A 293 -1.23 1.53 -6.54
CA ASP A 293 -0.60 2.83 -6.33
C ASP A 293 -0.16 3.37 -7.70
N GLY A 294 -0.18 4.68 -7.86
CA GLY A 294 0.16 5.33 -9.12
C GLY A 294 0.31 6.84 -8.99
N VAL A 295 0.68 7.49 -10.10
CA VAL A 295 0.96 8.92 -10.13
C VAL A 295 -0.17 9.70 -10.81
N VAL A 296 -0.47 10.89 -10.28
CA VAL A 296 -1.35 11.89 -10.89
C VAL A 296 -0.59 13.19 -11.14
N VAL A 297 -1.08 14.00 -12.07
CA VAL A 297 -0.55 15.34 -12.36
C VAL A 297 -1.57 16.39 -11.90
N ALA A 298 -1.11 17.41 -11.18
CA ALA A 298 -1.97 18.48 -10.69
C ALA A 298 -2.62 19.26 -11.84
N GLN A 299 -3.86 19.72 -11.62
CA GLN A 299 -4.59 20.57 -12.57
C GLN A 299 -4.18 22.04 -12.46
N ASN A 300 -3.85 22.52 -11.25
CA ASN A 300 -3.58 23.92 -10.95
C ASN A 300 -2.10 24.31 -11.16
N ILE A 301 -1.52 23.92 -12.30
CA ILE A 301 -0.13 24.23 -12.69
C ILE A 301 -0.07 24.62 -14.17
N PRO A 302 0.97 25.33 -14.64
CA PRO A 302 1.17 25.60 -16.07
C PRO A 302 1.32 24.31 -16.89
N ASP A 303 0.87 24.33 -18.15
CA ASP A 303 0.95 23.16 -19.05
C ASP A 303 2.40 22.67 -19.24
N GLU A 304 3.35 23.60 -19.35
CA GLU A 304 4.79 23.28 -19.42
C GLU A 304 5.27 22.50 -18.19
N THR A 305 4.82 22.89 -16.99
CA THR A 305 5.13 22.18 -15.75
C THR A 305 4.46 20.82 -15.71
N ALA A 306 3.22 20.70 -16.19
CA ALA A 306 2.52 19.42 -16.25
C ALA A 306 3.16 18.43 -17.23
N GLU A 307 3.63 18.91 -18.38
CA GLU A 307 4.36 18.09 -19.35
C GLU A 307 5.71 17.63 -18.78
N ALA A 308 6.49 18.53 -18.19
CA ALA A 308 7.75 18.18 -17.52
C ALA A 308 7.51 17.17 -16.38
N ALA A 309 6.50 17.41 -15.55
CA ALA A 309 6.12 16.51 -14.47
C ALA A 309 5.75 15.11 -14.96
N PHE A 310 4.95 15.01 -16.02
CA PHE A 310 4.58 13.73 -16.61
C PHE A 310 5.80 12.99 -17.16
N ARG A 311 6.69 13.68 -17.88
CA ARG A 311 7.91 13.07 -18.42
C ARG A 311 8.85 12.61 -17.31
N VAL A 312 9.07 13.40 -16.26
CA VAL A 312 9.80 12.97 -15.06
C VAL A 312 9.16 11.71 -14.47
N ALA A 313 7.83 11.67 -14.39
CA ALA A 313 7.14 10.50 -13.85
C ALA A 313 7.31 9.24 -14.72
N MET A 314 7.41 9.37 -16.04
CA MET A 314 7.67 8.23 -16.93
C MET A 314 9.05 7.61 -16.70
N GLU A 315 10.07 8.43 -16.40
CA GLU A 315 11.41 7.95 -16.02
C GLU A 315 11.35 7.19 -14.70
N GLY A 316 10.55 7.65 -13.74
CA GLY A 316 10.29 6.93 -12.50
C GLY A 316 9.51 5.62 -12.67
N LEU A 317 8.88 5.40 -13.82
CA LEU A 317 8.00 4.26 -14.10
C LEU A 317 8.52 3.43 -15.28
N ASP A 318 9.85 3.34 -15.42
CA ASP A 318 10.50 2.64 -16.50
C ASP A 318 10.95 1.22 -16.12
N GLN A 319 11.46 0.50 -17.12
CA GLN A 319 11.91 -0.89 -16.95
C GLN A 319 13.18 -0.99 -16.10
N GLU A 320 14.12 -0.05 -16.20
CA GLU A 320 15.38 -0.09 -15.46
C GLU A 320 15.15 0.08 -13.95
N MET A 321 14.26 0.98 -13.56
CA MET A 321 13.81 1.14 -12.17
C MET A 321 13.27 -0.18 -11.63
N VAL A 322 12.40 -0.87 -12.37
CA VAL A 322 11.83 -2.15 -11.93
C VAL A 322 12.88 -3.24 -11.84
N GLU A 323 13.75 -3.38 -12.84
CA GLU A 323 14.79 -4.42 -12.87
C GLU A 323 15.71 -4.32 -11.64
N ASN A 324 16.00 -3.09 -11.20
CA ASN A 324 16.81 -2.80 -10.02
C ASN A 324 16.05 -2.89 -8.68
N ASN A 325 14.71 -2.96 -8.68
CA ASN A 325 13.87 -2.90 -7.48
C ASN A 325 12.73 -3.95 -7.52
N ASN A 326 13.00 -5.13 -8.06
CA ASN A 326 11.99 -6.18 -8.30
C ASN A 326 11.27 -6.67 -7.03
N ASP A 327 11.91 -6.57 -5.88
CA ASP A 327 11.42 -7.00 -4.56
C ASP A 327 10.62 -5.93 -3.81
N ALA A 328 10.67 -4.67 -4.25
CA ALA A 328 10.03 -3.55 -3.57
C ALA A 328 8.49 -3.51 -3.74
N ALA A 329 7.95 -4.10 -4.81
CA ALA A 329 6.51 -4.16 -5.06
C ALA A 329 6.10 -5.23 -6.08
N VAL A 330 4.79 -5.45 -6.19
CA VAL A 330 4.20 -6.17 -7.34
C VAL A 330 3.92 -5.16 -8.45
N TRP A 331 4.92 -4.93 -9.29
CA TRP A 331 4.90 -3.88 -10.31
C TRP A 331 3.93 -4.17 -11.47
N LEU A 332 3.36 -3.11 -12.04
CA LEU A 332 2.57 -3.14 -13.29
C LEU A 332 3.41 -2.75 -14.52
N ILE A 333 4.68 -2.45 -14.30
CA ILE A 333 5.64 -1.89 -15.25
C ILE A 333 6.46 -3.06 -15.87
N PRO A 334 6.88 -2.97 -17.15
CA PRO A 334 7.76 -3.97 -17.76
C PRO A 334 9.06 -4.21 -16.95
N GLY A 335 9.61 -5.42 -17.04
CA GLY A 335 10.82 -5.83 -16.29
C GLY A 335 10.53 -6.53 -14.97
N TYR A 336 9.26 -6.59 -14.54
CA TYR A 336 8.90 -7.25 -13.29
C TYR A 336 9.03 -8.78 -13.37
N GLU A 337 9.81 -9.33 -12.46
CA GLU A 337 9.99 -10.76 -12.21
C GLU A 337 9.56 -11.08 -10.78
N PRO A 338 8.44 -11.80 -10.59
CA PRO A 338 7.92 -12.14 -9.27
C PRO A 338 8.93 -12.83 -8.36
N THR A 339 9.12 -12.28 -7.17
CA THR A 339 9.91 -12.91 -6.11
C THR A 339 9.12 -14.00 -5.38
N ARG A 340 9.82 -14.76 -4.54
CA ARG A 340 9.24 -15.73 -3.60
C ARG A 340 8.23 -15.09 -2.65
N LEU A 341 8.52 -13.88 -2.18
CA LEU A 341 7.69 -13.11 -1.27
C LEU A 341 6.48 -12.45 -1.95
N ALA A 342 6.52 -12.29 -3.28
CA ALA A 342 5.39 -11.80 -4.06
C ALA A 342 4.34 -12.88 -4.37
N GLN A 343 4.65 -14.17 -4.16
CA GLN A 343 3.78 -15.28 -4.57
C GLN A 343 2.41 -15.23 -3.86
N GLY A 344 2.36 -14.86 -2.58
CA GLY A 344 1.12 -14.74 -1.84
C GLY A 344 0.21 -13.62 -2.36
N ALA A 345 0.78 -12.46 -2.71
CA ALA A 345 0.05 -11.37 -3.36
C ALA A 345 -0.47 -11.81 -4.74
N ILE A 346 0.34 -12.51 -5.54
CA ILE A 346 -0.07 -13.03 -6.85
C ILE A 346 -1.18 -14.07 -6.73
N ALA A 347 -1.04 -15.02 -5.80
CA ALA A 347 -2.05 -16.03 -5.52
C ALA A 347 -3.38 -15.39 -5.09
N THR A 348 -3.32 -14.34 -4.28
CA THR A 348 -4.49 -13.55 -3.88
C THR A 348 -5.17 -12.91 -5.09
N LEU A 349 -4.41 -12.30 -5.99
CA LEU A 349 -4.92 -11.65 -7.20
C LEU A 349 -5.54 -12.64 -8.20
N GLN A 350 -5.07 -13.90 -8.18
CA GLN A 350 -5.51 -14.96 -9.09
C GLN A 350 -6.60 -15.87 -8.50
N ALA A 351 -6.89 -15.76 -7.21
CA ALA A 351 -7.86 -16.58 -6.49
C ALA A 351 -9.26 -16.51 -7.12
N GLN A 352 -10.04 -17.60 -7.00
CA GLN A 352 -11.42 -17.66 -7.48
C GLN A 352 -12.35 -18.06 -6.32
N PRO A 353 -13.40 -17.27 -6.00
CA PRO A 353 -13.70 -15.96 -6.58
C PRO A 353 -12.62 -14.90 -6.25
N ASN A 354 -12.43 -13.93 -7.14
CA ASN A 354 -11.40 -12.90 -6.98
C ASN A 354 -11.63 -12.04 -5.73
N ALA A 355 -10.55 -11.62 -5.09
CA ALA A 355 -10.57 -10.50 -4.14
C ALA A 355 -11.15 -9.25 -4.82
N ARG A 356 -11.86 -8.43 -4.06
CA ARG A 356 -12.52 -7.22 -4.58
C ARG A 356 -11.56 -6.05 -4.56
N ALA A 357 -11.59 -5.20 -5.58
CA ALA A 357 -10.88 -3.93 -5.53
C ALA A 357 -11.47 -3.03 -4.43
N TYR A 358 -10.62 -2.25 -3.75
CA TYR A 358 -11.13 -1.24 -2.82
C TYR A 358 -11.99 -0.22 -3.57
N PRO A 359 -13.23 0.07 -3.12
CA PRO A 359 -14.12 0.98 -3.82
C PRO A 359 -13.58 2.42 -3.80
N SER A 360 -13.32 2.96 -4.98
CA SER A 360 -12.88 4.35 -5.17
C SER A 360 -14.09 5.28 -5.24
N THR A 361 -14.84 5.42 -4.13
CA THR A 361 -16.04 6.28 -4.06
C THR A 361 -16.06 7.15 -2.81
N THR A 362 -16.77 8.28 -2.87
CA THR A 362 -16.97 9.16 -1.71
C THR A 362 -17.62 8.40 -0.55
N ALA A 363 -18.66 7.61 -0.82
CA ALA A 363 -19.33 6.80 0.19
C ALA A 363 -18.35 5.87 0.91
N MET A 364 -17.45 5.20 0.17
CA MET A 364 -16.48 4.30 0.77
C MET A 364 -15.44 5.04 1.63
N GLY A 365 -14.99 6.23 1.22
CA GLY A 365 -14.09 7.05 2.02
C GLY A 365 -14.70 7.48 3.36
N LEU A 366 -15.96 7.90 3.35
CA LEU A 366 -16.72 8.23 4.57
C LEU A 366 -16.93 6.99 5.44
N MET A 367 -17.29 5.86 4.83
CA MET A 367 -17.49 4.59 5.52
C MET A 367 -16.19 4.10 6.19
N HIS A 368 -15.06 4.15 5.49
CA HIS A 368 -13.76 3.78 6.04
C HIS A 368 -13.43 4.63 7.27
N THR A 369 -13.67 5.94 7.20
CA THR A 369 -13.45 6.85 8.33
C THR A 369 -14.28 6.43 9.55
N ALA A 370 -15.59 6.20 9.36
CA ALA A 370 -16.48 5.76 10.43
C ALA A 370 -16.04 4.41 11.03
N LEU A 371 -15.64 3.45 10.19
CA LEU A 371 -15.11 2.16 10.62
C LEU A 371 -13.85 2.33 11.50
N GLY A 372 -12.90 3.14 11.03
CA GLY A 372 -11.64 3.39 11.75
C GLY A 372 -11.83 4.04 13.12
N ASN A 373 -12.89 4.84 13.27
CA ASN A 373 -13.27 5.48 14.53
C ASN A 373 -14.02 4.53 15.47
N GLY A 374 -14.86 3.64 14.93
CA GLY A 374 -15.82 2.86 15.73
C GLY A 374 -15.35 1.48 16.18
N VAL A 375 -14.59 0.76 15.35
CA VAL A 375 -14.30 -0.68 15.57
C VAL A 375 -13.59 -0.96 16.91
N ALA A 376 -12.73 -0.04 17.35
CA ALA A 376 -11.96 -0.20 18.59
C ALA A 376 -12.86 -0.43 19.81
N ALA A 377 -14.04 0.20 19.88
CA ALA A 377 -14.96 0.07 21.01
C ALA A 377 -15.50 -1.36 21.18
N PHE A 378 -15.61 -2.13 20.10
CA PHE A 378 -15.93 -3.55 20.21
C PHE A 378 -14.74 -4.35 20.72
N LEU A 379 -13.54 -4.10 20.19
CA LEU A 379 -12.34 -4.85 20.55
C LEU A 379 -11.95 -4.66 22.02
N THR A 380 -12.20 -3.48 22.60
CA THR A 380 -11.99 -3.20 24.03
C THR A 380 -13.10 -3.72 24.93
N GLY A 381 -14.22 -4.19 24.37
CA GLY A 381 -15.38 -4.66 25.12
C GLY A 381 -16.29 -3.55 25.65
N ASP A 382 -16.11 -2.31 25.18
CA ASP A 382 -16.94 -1.16 25.58
C ASP A 382 -18.35 -1.22 24.96
N LYS A 383 -18.50 -1.91 23.82
CA LYS A 383 -19.77 -2.07 23.09
C LYS A 383 -19.94 -3.50 22.57
N THR A 384 -21.19 -3.91 22.37
CA THR A 384 -21.50 -5.15 21.63
C THR A 384 -21.23 -4.96 20.15
N ALA A 385 -21.19 -6.06 19.38
CA ALA A 385 -20.98 -5.99 17.94
C ALA A 385 -22.08 -5.15 17.26
N GLU A 386 -23.35 -5.41 17.61
CA GLU A 386 -24.50 -4.73 17.04
C GLU A 386 -24.47 -3.23 17.34
N GLN A 387 -24.22 -2.84 18.61
CA GLN A 387 -24.13 -1.43 18.98
C GLN A 387 -22.98 -0.71 18.25
N THR A 388 -21.82 -1.38 18.11
CA THR A 388 -20.69 -0.81 17.37
C THR A 388 -21.04 -0.58 15.90
N LEU A 389 -21.68 -1.56 15.24
CA LEU A 389 -22.09 -1.41 13.84
C LEU A 389 -23.14 -0.31 13.68
N GLU A 390 -24.16 -0.26 14.55
CA GLU A 390 -25.18 0.81 14.55
C GLU A 390 -24.56 2.21 14.69
N ASP A 391 -23.58 2.36 15.58
CA ASP A 391 -22.91 3.65 15.80
C ASP A 391 -22.05 4.06 14.58
N ILE A 392 -21.38 3.10 13.95
CA ILE A 392 -20.60 3.33 12.72
C ILE A 392 -21.54 3.75 11.58
N GLU A 393 -22.67 3.06 11.40
CA GLU A 393 -23.67 3.42 10.39
C GLU A 393 -24.25 4.82 10.64
N ALA A 394 -24.51 5.19 11.89
CA ALA A 394 -24.99 6.51 12.26
C ALA A 394 -23.96 7.62 11.98
N GLU A 395 -22.69 7.36 12.26
CA GLU A 395 -21.58 8.27 11.93
C GLU A 395 -21.46 8.44 10.41
N TYR A 396 -21.44 7.33 9.65
CA TYR A 396 -21.44 7.35 8.20
C TYR A 396 -22.63 8.15 7.65
N LEU A 397 -23.86 7.90 8.13
CA LEU A 397 -25.06 8.60 7.65
C LEU A 397 -25.01 10.10 7.94
N THR A 398 -24.35 10.52 9.02
CA THR A 398 -24.14 11.94 9.31
C THR A 398 -23.24 12.55 8.25
N ALA A 399 -22.07 11.96 8.02
CA ALA A 399 -21.13 12.44 7.01
C ALA A 399 -21.68 12.36 5.58
N ALA A 400 -22.45 11.30 5.26
CA ALA A 400 -23.05 11.10 3.95
C ALA A 400 -24.10 12.17 3.63
N ARG A 401 -24.88 12.64 4.62
CA ARG A 401 -25.80 13.78 4.46
C ARG A 401 -25.04 15.09 4.22
N GLU A 402 -23.96 15.32 4.96
CA GLU A 402 -23.12 16.51 4.77
C GLU A 402 -22.47 16.53 3.38
N ALA A 403 -22.09 15.36 2.86
CA ALA A 403 -21.58 15.18 1.51
C ALA A 403 -22.67 15.14 0.41
N GLY A 404 -23.96 15.22 0.77
CA GLY A 404 -25.07 15.20 -0.18
C GLY A 404 -25.31 13.84 -0.86
N LEU A 405 -24.84 12.74 -0.28
CA LEU A 405 -25.01 11.37 -0.80
C LEU A 405 -26.35 10.74 -0.44
N VAL A 406 -26.94 11.18 0.68
CA VAL A 406 -28.21 10.69 1.23
C VAL A 406 -29.07 11.88 1.64
N ASP A 407 -30.39 11.77 1.46
CA ASP A 407 -31.34 12.80 1.88
C ASP A 407 -31.36 12.98 3.41
N GLY A 408 -31.58 14.23 3.83
CA GLY A 408 -31.58 14.68 5.23
C GLY A 408 -32.79 14.30 6.05
#